data_AF-A0A2H3JM47-F1
#
_entry.id   AF-A0A2H3JM47-F1
#
_cell.length_a   1.000
_cell.length_b   1.000
_cell.length_c   1.000
_cell.angle_alpha   90.00
_cell.angle_beta   90.00
_cell.angle_gamma   90.00
#
_symmetry.space_group_name_H-M   'P 1'
#
loop_
_entity.id
_entity.type
_entity.pdbx_description
1 polymer ?
#
loop_
_entity_poly.entity_id
_entity_poly.type
_entity_poly.pdbx_seq_one_letter_code
_entity_poly.pdbx_strand_id
1 'polypeptide(L)'
;WESGVEEYSGLSLEDVKKALGLPDGQFPCFNSKEDPLGHDPWTPEGLEALKADTALPLNPRWHQYIGVLKMMRCAINGDPVLLMDKVGVGKTMQAVMFIALRVYYREYFTQHGKFPGMFGKFDQQAVKSDAAEIFDLQNPYRPVLKNHRRNVKDSTIYGHTFGAAFFDEIHAARTVSRLFVSFAEVRSSCQAGFMVGMTVTP
;
A
#
# COMPACT_ATOMS: atom_id res chain seq x y z
N TRP A 1 -10.64 1.01 19.81
CA TRP A 1 -10.14 1.94 18.77
C TRP A 1 -11.35 2.27 17.94
N GLU A 2 -12.02 3.38 18.26
CA GLU A 2 -13.32 3.73 17.64
C GLU A 2 -13.19 4.88 16.63
N SER A 3 -12.07 5.60 16.58
CA SER A 3 -11.99 6.87 15.83
C SER A 3 -10.61 7.17 15.22
N GLY A 4 -9.96 6.17 14.60
CA GLY A 4 -8.68 6.37 13.91
C GLY A 4 -8.76 7.21 12.64
N VAL A 5 -9.95 7.33 12.04
CA VAL A 5 -10.21 8.23 10.91
C VAL A 5 -11.62 8.76 11.06
N GLU A 6 -11.79 9.88 11.78
CA GLU A 6 -13.11 10.52 12.00
C GLU A 6 -13.86 10.73 10.68
N GLU A 7 -13.12 11.00 9.61
CA GLU A 7 -13.62 11.16 8.23
C GLU A 7 -14.42 9.95 7.71
N TYR A 8 -14.16 8.74 8.23
CA TYR A 8 -14.78 7.50 7.76
C TYR A 8 -15.54 6.72 8.83
N SER A 9 -15.71 7.26 10.04
CA SER A 9 -16.37 6.56 11.15
C SER A 9 -17.84 6.20 10.86
N GLY A 10 -18.50 6.94 9.97
CA GLY A 10 -19.88 6.68 9.54
C GLY A 10 -20.05 5.64 8.44
N LEU A 11 -18.97 5.08 7.87
CA LEU A 11 -19.06 4.13 6.76
C LEU A 11 -19.17 2.69 7.25
N SER A 12 -20.16 1.95 6.74
CA SER A 12 -20.22 0.50 6.94
C SER A 12 -19.08 -0.22 6.20
N LEU A 13 -18.76 -1.46 6.56
CA LEU A 13 -17.76 -2.25 5.84
C LEU A 13 -18.07 -2.37 4.34
N GLU A 14 -19.35 -2.53 4.00
CA GLU A 14 -19.81 -2.63 2.62
C GLU A 14 -19.65 -1.31 1.86
N ASP A 15 -19.89 -0.17 2.53
CA ASP A 15 -19.63 1.14 1.94
C ASP A 15 -18.14 1.34 1.66
N VAL A 16 -17.27 0.89 2.56
CA VAL A 16 -15.81 0.99 2.38
C VAL A 16 -15.34 0.10 1.22
N LYS A 17 -15.82 -1.14 1.13
CA LYS A 17 -15.52 -2.04 0.00
C LYS A 17 -15.97 -1.44 -1.32
N LYS A 18 -17.18 -0.88 -1.36
CA LYS A 18 -17.72 -0.20 -2.54
C LYS A 18 -16.90 1.05 -2.89
N ALA A 19 -16.48 1.82 -1.91
CA ALA A 19 -15.62 2.98 -2.09
C ALA A 19 -14.26 2.59 -2.69
N LEU A 20 -13.68 1.48 -2.22
CA LEU A 20 -12.46 0.87 -2.79
C LEU A 20 -12.67 0.24 -4.17
N GLY A 21 -13.91 0.09 -4.63
CA GLY A 21 -14.21 -0.53 -5.91
C GLY A 21 -14.05 -2.05 -5.90
N LEU A 22 -14.35 -2.70 -4.76
CA LEU A 22 -14.33 -4.15 -4.58
C LEU A 22 -15.78 -4.68 -4.60
N PRO A 23 -16.38 -4.96 -5.77
CA PRO A 23 -17.79 -5.36 -5.87
C PRO A 23 -18.09 -6.69 -5.18
N ASP A 24 -17.14 -7.63 -5.20
CA ASP A 24 -17.25 -8.95 -4.53
C ASP A 24 -16.68 -8.93 -3.10
N GLY A 25 -16.25 -7.75 -2.62
CA GLY A 25 -15.78 -7.51 -1.25
C GLY A 25 -14.41 -8.12 -0.87
N GLN A 26 -13.85 -8.97 -1.72
CA GLN A 26 -12.52 -9.55 -1.55
C GLN A 26 -11.43 -8.72 -2.22
N PHE A 27 -10.26 -8.67 -1.60
CA PHE A 27 -9.08 -8.09 -2.23
C PHE A 27 -8.60 -9.02 -3.36
N PRO A 28 -8.29 -8.47 -4.54
CA PRO A 28 -7.64 -9.23 -5.60
C PRO A 28 -6.32 -9.81 -5.09
N CYS A 29 -5.95 -11.00 -5.58
CA CYS A 29 -4.68 -11.67 -5.23
C CYS A 29 -4.52 -12.09 -3.75
N PHE A 30 -5.58 -12.02 -2.94
CA PHE A 30 -5.58 -12.53 -1.57
C PHE A 30 -6.05 -13.99 -1.51
N ASN A 31 -5.56 -14.72 -0.50
CA ASN A 31 -6.14 -16.00 -0.14
C ASN A 31 -7.57 -15.79 0.36
N SER A 32 -8.47 -16.70 -0.01
CA SER A 32 -9.86 -16.69 0.48
C SER A 32 -9.99 -17.27 1.90
N LYS A 33 -9.01 -18.07 2.32
CA LYS A 33 -8.96 -18.73 3.61
C LYS A 33 -7.61 -18.53 4.31
N GLU A 34 -7.62 -18.69 5.62
CA GLU A 34 -6.45 -18.74 6.48
C GLU A 34 -6.44 -20.04 7.29
N ASP A 35 -5.26 -20.57 7.53
CA ASP A 35 -5.07 -21.70 8.42
C ASP A 35 -4.92 -21.19 9.86
N PRO A 36 -5.84 -21.54 10.79
CA PRO A 36 -5.77 -21.10 12.18
C PRO A 36 -4.57 -21.68 12.94
N LEU A 37 -3.93 -22.73 12.42
CA LEU A 37 -2.77 -23.37 13.04
C LEU A 37 -1.43 -22.75 12.58
N GLY A 38 -1.45 -21.91 11.54
CA GLY A 38 -0.28 -21.15 11.09
C GLY A 38 0.78 -21.99 10.38
N HIS A 39 0.39 -23.03 9.63
CA HIS A 39 1.31 -23.75 8.76
C HIS A 39 1.91 -22.82 7.69
N ASP A 40 3.12 -23.12 7.25
CA ASP A 40 3.79 -22.37 6.19
C ASP A 40 3.02 -22.50 4.87
N PRO A 41 2.48 -21.40 4.30
CA PRO A 41 1.66 -21.46 3.10
C PRO A 41 2.44 -21.86 1.84
N TRP A 42 3.77 -21.94 1.90
CA TRP A 42 4.62 -22.33 0.78
C TRP A 42 4.98 -23.81 0.78
N THR A 43 4.55 -24.58 1.79
CA THR A 43 4.77 -26.03 1.84
C THR A 43 3.52 -26.80 1.39
N PRO A 44 3.67 -28.06 0.94
CA PRO A 44 2.53 -28.91 0.61
C PRO A 44 1.54 -29.04 1.78
N GLU A 45 2.03 -29.11 3.02
CA GLU A 45 1.21 -29.23 4.21
C GLU A 45 0.36 -27.97 4.44
N GLY A 46 0.92 -26.77 4.28
CA GLY A 46 0.16 -25.53 4.39
C GLY A 46 -0.87 -25.35 3.28
N LEU A 47 -0.54 -25.78 2.05
CA LEU A 47 -1.49 -25.78 0.93
C LEU A 47 -2.68 -26.73 1.18
N GLU A 48 -2.44 -27.89 1.78
CA GLU A 48 -3.53 -28.81 2.18
C GLU A 48 -4.31 -28.27 3.38
N ALA A 49 -3.65 -27.65 4.35
CA ALA A 49 -4.31 -27.00 5.48
C ALA A 49 -5.29 -25.91 5.03
N LEU A 50 -4.94 -25.13 3.99
CA LEU A 50 -5.83 -24.11 3.41
C LEU A 50 -7.03 -24.70 2.64
N LYS A 51 -6.94 -25.94 2.16
CA LYS A 51 -8.05 -26.64 1.50
C LYS A 51 -8.99 -27.31 2.50
N ALA A 52 -8.50 -27.61 3.70
CA ALA A 52 -9.26 -28.31 4.73
C ALA A 52 -10.52 -27.53 5.18
N ASP A 53 -11.49 -28.26 5.71
CA ASP A 53 -12.73 -27.68 6.26
C ASP A 53 -12.47 -26.85 7.53
N THR A 54 -11.33 -27.06 8.18
CA THR A 54 -10.88 -26.29 9.35
C THR A 54 -10.31 -24.91 8.99
N ALA A 55 -10.03 -24.65 7.72
CA ALA A 55 -9.54 -23.34 7.27
C ALA A 55 -10.65 -22.29 7.39
N LEU A 56 -10.31 -21.16 8.00
CA LEU A 56 -11.24 -20.08 8.27
C LEU A 56 -11.24 -19.07 7.11
N PRO A 57 -12.35 -18.35 6.86
CA PRO A 57 -12.33 -17.27 5.87
C PRO A 57 -11.34 -16.17 6.27
N LEU A 58 -10.43 -15.82 5.36
CA LEU A 58 -9.54 -14.67 5.58
C LEU A 58 -10.34 -13.38 5.36
N ASN A 59 -10.79 -12.79 6.45
CA ASN A 59 -11.57 -11.55 6.44
C ASN A 59 -10.84 -10.45 7.22
N PRO A 60 -10.21 -9.48 6.52
CA PRO A 60 -9.65 -8.32 7.17
C PRO A 60 -10.71 -7.56 7.98
N ARG A 61 -10.29 -6.93 9.07
CA ARG A 61 -11.18 -6.17 9.96
C ARG A 61 -11.52 -4.82 9.35
N TRP A 62 -12.66 -4.23 9.74
CA TRP A 62 -13.14 -2.93 9.22
C TRP A 62 -12.07 -1.83 9.23
N HIS A 63 -11.31 -1.70 10.32
CA HIS A 63 -10.25 -0.68 10.41
C HIS A 63 -9.10 -0.92 9.43
N GLN A 64 -8.85 -2.17 9.01
CA GLN A 64 -7.83 -2.48 8.00
C GLN A 64 -8.27 -2.01 6.61
N TYR A 65 -9.55 -2.20 6.27
CA TYR A 65 -10.14 -1.63 5.06
C TYR A 65 -10.09 -0.09 5.06
N ILE A 66 -10.39 0.55 6.19
CA ILE A 66 -10.29 2.01 6.35
C ILE A 66 -8.85 2.50 6.16
N GLY A 67 -7.87 1.82 6.75
CA GLY A 67 -6.45 2.15 6.57
C GLY A 67 -6.04 2.11 5.11
N VAL A 68 -6.48 1.08 4.37
CA VAL A 68 -6.21 0.95 2.93
C VAL A 68 -6.92 2.04 2.12
N LEU A 69 -8.19 2.36 2.43
CA LEU A 69 -8.91 3.45 1.76
C LEU A 69 -8.20 4.78 1.92
N LYS A 70 -7.73 5.08 3.14
CA LYS A 70 -6.95 6.29 3.40
C LYS A 70 -5.63 6.28 2.64
N MET A 71 -4.89 5.16 2.65
CA MET A 71 -3.65 5.02 1.90
C MET A 71 -3.85 5.21 0.39
N MET A 72 -4.90 4.63 -0.20
CA MET A 72 -5.20 4.83 -1.63
C MET A 72 -5.51 6.27 -1.97
N ARG A 73 -6.29 6.95 -1.13
CA ARG A 73 -6.60 8.37 -1.33
C ARG A 73 -5.33 9.23 -1.24
N CYS A 74 -4.51 9.01 -0.24
CA CYS A 74 -3.24 9.72 -0.10
C CYS A 74 -2.28 9.41 -1.25
N ALA A 75 -2.20 8.16 -1.70
CA ALA A 75 -1.40 7.77 -2.85
C ALA A 75 -1.84 8.45 -4.15
N ILE A 76 -3.15 8.56 -4.39
CA ILE A 76 -3.70 9.29 -5.54
C ILE A 76 -3.39 10.80 -5.44
N ASN A 77 -3.44 11.36 -4.23
CA ASN A 77 -3.14 12.77 -4.00
C ASN A 77 -1.63 13.11 -3.91
N GLY A 78 -0.74 12.11 -3.91
CA GLY A 78 0.70 12.30 -3.66
C GLY A 78 1.08 12.63 -2.21
N ASP A 79 0.15 12.45 -1.26
CA ASP A 79 0.37 12.72 0.15
C ASP A 79 1.05 11.53 0.85
N PRO A 80 2.07 11.73 1.70
CA PRO A 80 2.64 10.64 2.50
C PRO A 80 1.69 10.21 3.63
N VAL A 81 1.78 8.95 4.08
CA VAL A 81 0.97 8.41 5.18
C VAL A 81 1.84 7.96 6.35
N LEU A 82 1.40 8.26 7.57
CA LEU A 82 1.93 7.68 8.80
C LEU A 82 0.85 6.82 9.46
N LEU A 83 1.05 5.50 9.46
CA LEU A 83 0.20 4.52 10.14
C LEU A 83 0.67 4.36 11.59
N MET A 84 -0.11 4.87 12.54
CA MET A 84 0.16 4.80 13.98
C MET A 84 -0.70 3.77 14.72
N ASP A 85 -1.21 2.76 14.02
CA ASP A 85 -2.03 1.71 14.61
C ASP A 85 -1.27 0.93 15.68
N LYS A 86 -1.96 0.53 16.76
CA LYS A 86 -1.39 -0.27 17.86
C LYS A 86 -0.71 -1.57 17.36
N VAL A 87 0.21 -2.13 18.16
CA VAL A 87 0.76 -3.48 17.92
C VAL A 87 -0.39 -4.48 17.77
N GLY A 88 -0.27 -5.40 16.82
CA GLY A 88 -1.25 -6.48 16.62
C GLY A 88 -2.55 -6.06 15.92
N VAL A 89 -2.71 -4.79 15.54
CA VAL A 89 -3.88 -4.30 14.78
C VAL A 89 -3.82 -4.71 13.29
N GLY A 90 -2.63 -5.09 12.82
CA GLY A 90 -2.41 -5.62 11.47
C GLY A 90 -1.98 -4.56 10.45
N LYS A 91 -1.04 -3.68 10.79
CA LYS A 91 -0.41 -2.73 9.85
C LYS A 91 0.20 -3.43 8.64
N THR A 92 0.88 -4.55 8.87
CA THR A 92 1.44 -5.38 7.79
C THR A 92 0.35 -5.88 6.84
N MET A 93 -0.79 -6.32 7.37
CA MET A 93 -1.94 -6.73 6.55
C MET A 93 -2.44 -5.57 5.69
N GLN A 94 -2.59 -4.36 6.27
CA GLN A 94 -2.97 -3.16 5.52
C GLN A 94 -1.97 -2.84 4.40
N ALA A 95 -0.66 -2.98 4.64
CA ALA A 95 0.37 -2.75 3.63
C ALA A 95 0.24 -3.74 2.45
N VAL A 96 0.07 -5.03 2.73
CA VAL A 96 -0.11 -6.06 1.69
C VAL A 96 -1.42 -5.83 0.93
N MET A 97 -2.51 -5.50 1.62
CA MET A 97 -3.80 -5.17 1.01
C MET A 97 -3.67 -3.96 0.06
N PHE A 98 -2.93 -2.92 0.46
CA PHE A 98 -2.65 -1.77 -0.39
C PHE A 98 -1.86 -2.15 -1.65
N ILE A 99 -0.80 -2.96 -1.51
CA ILE A 99 0.02 -3.40 -2.65
C ILE A 99 -0.84 -4.16 -3.67
N ALA A 100 -1.63 -5.13 -3.20
CA ALA A 100 -2.52 -5.91 -4.06
C ALA A 100 -3.56 -5.02 -4.76
N LEU A 101 -4.16 -4.08 -4.02
CA LEU A 101 -5.13 -3.15 -4.57
C LEU A 101 -4.52 -2.19 -5.59
N ARG A 102 -3.27 -1.77 -5.40
CA ARG A 102 -2.54 -0.91 -6.34
C ARG A 102 -2.30 -1.63 -7.68
N VAL A 103 -2.01 -2.93 -7.65
CA VAL A 103 -1.91 -3.75 -8.88
C VAL A 103 -3.27 -3.82 -9.58
N TYR A 104 -4.34 -4.11 -8.83
CA TYR A 104 -5.69 -4.12 -9.37
C TYR A 104 -6.10 -2.78 -9.99
N TYR A 105 -5.84 -1.65 -9.32
CA TYR A 105 -6.17 -0.32 -9.83
C TYR A 105 -5.44 -0.02 -11.14
N ARG A 106 -4.19 -0.43 -11.25
CA ARG A 106 -3.40 -0.27 -12.48
C ARG A 106 -4.03 -1.05 -13.64
N GLU A 107 -4.37 -2.32 -13.42
CA GLU A 107 -5.00 -3.16 -14.44
C GLU A 107 -6.38 -2.62 -14.83
N TYR A 108 -7.20 -2.26 -13.83
CA TYR A 108 -8.52 -1.70 -14.03
C TYR A 108 -8.45 -0.39 -14.83
N PHE A 109 -7.51 0.50 -14.49
CA PHE A 109 -7.30 1.74 -15.22
C PHE A 109 -6.87 1.50 -16.67
N THR A 110 -5.98 0.52 -16.89
CA THR A 110 -5.51 0.16 -18.25
C THR A 110 -6.67 -0.32 -19.13
N GLN A 111 -7.62 -1.06 -18.54
CA GLN A 111 -8.77 -1.61 -19.26
C GLN A 111 -9.93 -0.61 -19.43
N HIS A 112 -10.14 0.28 -18.46
CA HIS A 112 -11.36 1.11 -18.40
C HIS A 112 -11.11 2.62 -18.50
N GLY A 113 -9.85 3.06 -18.46
CA GLY A 113 -9.47 4.48 -18.51
C GLY A 113 -9.87 5.32 -17.29
N LYS A 114 -10.24 4.67 -16.17
CA LYS A 114 -10.63 5.29 -14.90
C LYS A 114 -10.36 4.35 -13.74
N PHE A 115 -10.23 4.88 -12.52
CA PHE A 115 -10.13 4.06 -11.31
C PHE A 115 -11.50 3.45 -10.92
N PRO A 116 -11.50 2.32 -10.19
CA PRO A 116 -12.73 1.73 -9.69
C PRO A 116 -13.25 2.50 -8.45
N GLY A 117 -14.48 2.19 -8.03
CA GLY A 117 -15.06 2.73 -6.80
C GLY A 117 -15.24 4.25 -6.79
N MET A 118 -14.99 4.87 -5.64
CA MET A 118 -15.15 6.32 -5.46
C MET A 118 -14.12 7.13 -6.27
N PHE A 119 -12.97 6.52 -6.58
CA PHE A 119 -11.86 7.18 -7.26
C PHE A 119 -12.09 7.37 -8.76
N GLY A 120 -13.06 6.65 -9.35
CA GLY A 120 -13.44 6.83 -10.76
C GLY A 120 -14.08 8.19 -11.09
N LYS A 121 -14.42 8.98 -10.07
CA LYS A 121 -14.98 10.34 -10.20
C LYS A 121 -13.94 11.45 -10.13
N PHE A 122 -12.68 11.14 -9.82
CA PHE A 122 -11.63 12.14 -9.87
C PHE A 122 -11.49 12.61 -11.31
N ASP A 123 -11.23 13.91 -11.50
CA ASP A 123 -11.22 14.56 -12.82
C ASP A 123 -10.33 13.76 -13.78
N GLN A 124 -10.87 13.34 -14.93
CA GLN A 124 -10.16 12.48 -15.88
C GLN A 124 -8.83 13.09 -16.33
N GLN A 125 -8.68 14.40 -16.28
CA GLN A 125 -7.43 15.09 -16.63
C GLN A 125 -6.39 15.01 -15.50
N ALA A 126 -6.81 15.24 -14.25
CA ALA A 126 -5.97 15.03 -13.07
C ALA A 126 -5.62 13.55 -12.90
N VAL A 127 -6.61 12.66 -13.00
CA VAL A 127 -6.44 11.21 -12.92
C VAL A 127 -5.57 10.65 -14.02
N LYS A 128 -5.65 11.15 -15.27
CA LYS A 128 -4.73 10.71 -16.33
C LYS A 128 -3.31 11.21 -16.07
N SER A 129 -3.13 12.42 -15.54
CA SER A 129 -1.84 12.95 -15.12
C SER A 129 -1.27 12.13 -13.96
N ASP A 130 -2.05 11.92 -12.91
CA ASP A 130 -1.68 11.21 -11.70
C ASP A 130 -1.52 9.71 -11.98
N ALA A 131 -2.38 9.08 -12.78
CA ALA A 131 -2.18 7.69 -13.21
C ALA A 131 -0.96 7.55 -14.13
N ALA A 132 -0.68 8.54 -14.98
CA ALA A 132 0.57 8.59 -15.75
C ALA A 132 1.78 8.92 -14.86
N GLU A 133 1.62 9.54 -13.69
CA GLU A 133 2.71 9.73 -12.73
C GLU A 133 2.91 8.50 -11.81
N ILE A 134 1.83 7.84 -11.43
CA ILE A 134 1.77 6.73 -10.47
C ILE A 134 2.03 5.37 -11.16
N PHE A 135 1.66 5.22 -12.44
CA PHE A 135 1.64 3.95 -13.16
C PHE A 135 2.35 3.94 -14.53
N ASP A 136 2.87 5.07 -15.00
CA ASP A 136 3.72 5.05 -16.20
C ASP A 136 5.10 4.48 -15.84
N LEU A 137 5.41 3.32 -16.40
CA LEU A 137 6.73 2.69 -16.30
C LEU A 137 7.82 3.50 -17.02
N GLN A 138 7.43 4.40 -17.93
CA GLN A 138 8.31 5.27 -18.70
C GLN A 138 8.39 6.70 -18.15
N ASN A 139 7.50 7.12 -17.24
CA ASN A 139 7.53 8.46 -16.67
C ASN A 139 8.70 8.56 -15.70
N PRO A 140 9.79 9.22 -16.08
CA PRO A 140 10.83 9.52 -15.14
C PRO A 140 10.32 10.75 -14.40
N TYR A 141 9.75 10.58 -13.21
CA TYR A 141 9.71 11.69 -12.25
C TYR A 141 11.09 12.34 -12.30
N ARG A 142 11.20 13.57 -12.84
CA ARG A 142 12.50 14.01 -13.39
C ARG A 142 13.55 14.03 -12.27
N PRO A 143 14.67 13.31 -12.42
CA PRO A 143 15.69 13.23 -11.39
C PRO A 143 16.34 14.61 -11.21
N VAL A 144 16.13 15.24 -10.06
CA VAL A 144 17.07 16.27 -9.58
C VAL A 144 18.22 15.57 -8.86
N LEU A 145 18.93 14.68 -9.56
CA LEU A 145 20.11 14.03 -9.01
C LEU A 145 21.34 14.93 -9.25
N LYS A 146 21.77 15.63 -8.20
CA LYS A 146 23.10 16.26 -8.15
C LYS A 146 24.17 15.16 -8.11
N ASN A 147 24.70 14.80 -9.28
CA ASN A 147 26.06 14.29 -9.54
C ASN A 147 26.79 13.53 -8.40
N HIS A 148 26.25 12.45 -7.82
CA HIS A 148 27.04 11.60 -6.92
C HIS A 148 26.99 10.12 -7.33
N ARG A 149 28.17 9.64 -7.76
CA ARG A 149 28.67 8.24 -7.87
C ARG A 149 27.87 7.26 -8.74
N ARG A 150 28.31 7.14 -10.00
CA ARG A 150 27.80 6.24 -11.05
C ARG A 150 28.06 4.73 -10.85
N ASN A 151 28.94 4.31 -9.94
CA ASN A 151 29.50 2.94 -9.95
C ASN A 151 28.92 1.96 -8.91
N VAL A 152 27.80 2.27 -8.26
CA VAL A 152 27.17 1.38 -7.23
C VAL A 152 25.70 1.07 -7.53
N LYS A 153 25.23 1.39 -8.75
CA LYS A 153 23.81 1.34 -9.09
C LYS A 153 23.22 -0.08 -9.11
N ASP A 154 23.96 -1.07 -9.59
CA ASP A 154 23.38 -2.41 -9.82
C ASP A 154 23.30 -3.29 -8.56
N SER A 155 23.97 -2.90 -7.48
CA SER A 155 23.99 -3.66 -6.21
C SER A 155 23.29 -2.95 -5.05
N THR A 156 22.64 -1.81 -5.31
CA THR A 156 21.97 -1.02 -4.27
C THR A 156 20.58 -0.58 -4.71
N ILE A 157 19.74 -0.21 -3.75
CA ILE A 157 18.40 0.33 -4.04
C ILE A 157 18.45 1.73 -4.71
N TYR A 158 19.62 2.38 -4.77
CA TYR A 158 19.77 3.76 -5.24
C TYR A 158 19.73 3.87 -6.76
N GLY A 159 18.87 4.76 -7.27
CA GLY A 159 18.70 4.99 -8.70
C GLY A 159 17.68 4.07 -9.38
N HIS A 160 16.99 3.23 -8.60
CA HIS A 160 15.77 2.56 -9.02
C HIS A 160 14.54 3.42 -8.68
N THR A 161 13.44 3.21 -9.40
CA THR A 161 12.14 3.86 -9.14
C THR A 161 11.21 2.85 -8.47
N PHE A 162 10.63 3.21 -7.33
CA PHE A 162 9.71 2.34 -6.58
C PHE A 162 8.29 2.90 -6.61
N GLY A 163 7.30 2.04 -6.86
CA GLY A 163 5.88 2.45 -6.84
C GLY A 163 5.37 2.84 -5.44
N ALA A 164 5.91 2.22 -4.39
CA ALA A 164 5.64 2.55 -3.00
C ALA A 164 6.82 2.11 -2.11
N ALA A 165 7.03 2.80 -0.99
CA ALA A 165 7.99 2.43 0.04
C ALA A 165 7.30 2.38 1.42
N PHE A 166 7.47 1.26 2.12
CA PHE A 166 6.96 1.04 3.48
C PHE A 166 8.12 1.00 4.46
N PHE A 167 8.09 1.85 5.48
CA PHE A 167 9.08 1.92 6.54
C PHE A 167 8.44 1.44 7.84
N ASP A 168 8.75 0.20 8.23
CA ASP A 168 8.33 -0.32 9.52
C ASP A 168 9.18 0.24 10.66
N GLU A 169 8.57 0.39 11.83
CA GLU A 169 9.16 1.02 13.02
C GLU A 169 9.85 2.37 12.74
N ILE A 170 9.17 3.24 11.98
CA ILE A 170 9.75 4.52 11.51
C ILE A 170 10.18 5.46 12.65
N HIS A 171 9.68 5.24 13.87
CA HIS A 171 10.12 5.97 15.06
C HIS A 171 11.63 5.82 15.34
N ALA A 172 12.26 4.73 14.88
CA ALA A 172 13.71 4.55 14.96
C ALA A 172 14.48 5.62 14.15
N ALA A 173 13.82 6.22 13.15
CA ALA A 173 14.37 7.26 12.29
C ALA A 173 13.94 8.69 12.71
N ARG A 174 13.39 8.90 13.92
CA ARG A 174 12.90 10.22 14.35
C ARG A 174 13.99 11.29 14.52
N THR A 175 15.25 10.88 14.73
CA THR A 175 16.39 11.79 14.86
C THR A 175 17.25 11.76 13.60
N VAL A 176 17.91 12.88 13.31
CA VAL A 176 18.88 12.99 12.21
C VAL A 176 20.00 11.99 12.45
N SER A 177 19.91 10.88 11.74
CA SER A 177 20.74 9.70 11.85
C SER A 177 20.99 9.15 10.46
N ARG A 178 21.90 8.17 10.35
CA ARG A 178 22.12 7.48 9.08
C ARG A 178 20.82 6.86 8.54
N LEU A 179 19.96 6.35 9.42
CA LEU A 179 18.66 5.77 9.05
C LEU A 179 17.70 6.84 8.51
N PHE A 180 17.58 7.98 9.18
CA PHE A 180 16.78 9.12 8.71
C PHE A 180 17.23 9.60 7.32
N VAL A 181 18.54 9.78 7.14
CA VAL A 181 19.10 10.21 5.86
C VAL A 181 18.83 9.15 4.78
N SER A 182 18.96 7.85 5.10
CA SER A 182 18.62 6.78 4.16
C SER A 182 17.15 6.82 3.73
N PHE A 183 16.20 7.09 4.63
CA PHE A 183 14.78 7.20 4.25
C PHE A 183 14.49 8.44 3.41
N ALA A 184 15.10 9.58 3.76
CA ALA A 184 15.03 10.80 2.96
C ALA A 184 15.60 10.58 1.55
N GLU A 185 16.72 9.85 1.44
CA GLU A 185 17.32 9.48 0.15
C GLU A 185 16.47 8.48 -0.64
N VAL A 186 15.73 7.56 0.01
CA VAL A 186 14.77 6.72 -0.72
C VAL A 186 13.66 7.56 -1.36
N ARG A 187 13.20 8.61 -0.67
CA ARG A 187 12.26 9.57 -1.25
C ARG A 187 12.88 10.34 -2.42
N SER A 188 14.06 10.92 -2.20
CA SER A 188 14.67 11.87 -3.14
C SER A 188 15.40 11.21 -4.32
N SER A 189 16.12 10.12 -4.05
CA SER A 189 17.02 9.44 -4.97
C SER A 189 16.48 8.12 -5.53
N CYS A 190 15.56 7.46 -4.82
CA CYS A 190 14.89 6.23 -5.29
C CYS A 190 13.44 6.45 -5.76
N GLN A 191 12.98 7.69 -5.77
CA GLN A 191 11.70 8.09 -6.37
C GLN A 191 10.53 7.21 -5.92
N ALA A 192 10.43 6.95 -4.60
CA ALA A 192 9.29 6.23 -4.06
C ALA A 192 8.01 7.05 -4.30
N GLY A 193 7.15 6.60 -5.23
CA GLY A 193 5.95 7.34 -5.65
C GLY A 193 4.94 7.58 -4.52
N PHE A 194 4.88 6.66 -3.55
CA PHE A 194 4.09 6.80 -2.32
C PHE A 194 4.88 6.27 -1.13
N MET A 195 4.87 7.00 0.00
CA MET A 195 5.58 6.59 1.21
C MET A 195 4.63 6.36 2.37
N VAL A 196 4.84 5.24 3.06
CA VAL A 196 4.12 4.86 4.26
C VAL A 196 5.12 4.61 5.39
N GLY A 197 5.06 5.45 6.43
CA GLY A 197 5.69 5.15 7.71
C GLY A 197 4.74 4.32 8.57
N MET A 198 5.22 3.27 9.20
CA MET A 198 4.45 2.45 10.15
C MET A 198 5.14 2.51 11.50
N THR A 199 4.40 2.79 12.55
CA THR A 199 4.92 2.76 13.92
C THR A 199 3.79 2.57 14.91
N VAL A 200 4.12 2.18 16.13
CA VAL A 200 3.19 2.20 17.27
C VAL A 200 3.44 3.42 18.16
N THR A 201 4.69 3.88 18.18
CA THR A 201 5.14 5.00 19.01
C THR A 201 5.59 6.17 18.13
N PRO A 202 5.33 7.42 18.53
CA PRO A 202 5.93 8.58 17.85
C PRO A 202 7.45 8.69 18.06
#